data_AF-E7RIJ1-F1
#
_entry.id   AF-E7RIJ1-F1
#
_cell.length_a   1.000
_cell.length_b   1.000
_cell.length_c   1.000
_cell.angle_alpha   90.00
_cell.angle_beta   90.00
_cell.angle_gamma   90.00
#
_symmetry.space_group_name_H-M   'P 1'
#
loop_
_entity.id
_entity.type
_entity.pdbx_description
1 polymer ?
#
loop_
_entity_poly.entity_id
_entity_poly.type
_entity_poly.pdbx_seq_one_letter_code
_entity_poly.pdbx_strand_id
1 'polypeptide(L)'
;MKKYLQQKLNNEKGMTLIELLAVIVIIAIIAAIAIPAIGNIIDNSRNGAVRADFQQAIAAASLYKTETGSLPAGTDNADTLNLIGDYLDDAGSLTGVAFTETSGSIEVAGSATSNGKTYTIVTPLTNSGLGQIENSNFEGSDIK
;
A
#
# COMPACT_ATOMS: atom_id res chain seq x y z
N MET A 1 -39.95 9.95 45.10
CA MET A 1 -38.88 9.56 44.15
C MET A 1 -38.91 8.08 43.76
N LYS A 2 -39.15 7.11 44.68
CA LYS A 2 -39.15 5.66 44.38
C LYS A 2 -40.16 5.20 43.28
N LYS A 3 -41.33 5.83 43.18
CA LYS A 3 -42.35 5.51 42.15
C LYS A 3 -41.91 5.81 40.70
N TYR A 4 -41.10 6.85 40.50
CA TYR A 4 -40.62 7.23 39.16
C TYR A 4 -39.57 6.25 38.62
N LEU A 5 -38.78 5.63 39.51
CA LEU A 5 -37.79 4.61 39.14
C LEU A 5 -38.46 3.27 38.76
N GLN A 6 -39.50 2.85 39.48
CA GLN A 6 -40.26 1.63 39.18
C GLN A 6 -41.03 1.72 37.86
N GLN A 7 -41.53 2.90 37.51
CA GLN A 7 -42.25 3.10 36.24
C GLN A 7 -41.31 3.08 35.03
N LYS A 8 -40.03 3.44 35.20
CA LYS A 8 -39.03 3.41 34.13
C LYS A 8 -38.60 1.98 33.79
N LEU A 9 -38.46 1.11 34.79
CA LEU A 9 -38.07 -0.31 34.62
C LEU A 9 -39.18 -1.16 34.00
N ASN A 10 -40.45 -0.85 34.26
CA ASN A 10 -41.60 -1.57 33.70
C ASN A 10 -41.96 -1.14 32.26
N ASN A 11 -41.30 -0.12 31.72
CA ASN A 11 -41.55 0.39 30.37
C ASN A 11 -40.42 0.04 29.39
N GLU A 12 -39.46 -0.77 29.80
CA GLU A 12 -38.44 -1.32 28.90
C GLU A 12 -39.04 -2.53 28.18
N LYS A 13 -39.64 -2.27 27.00
CA LYS A 13 -40.01 -3.32 26.07
C LYS A 13 -38.73 -3.98 25.57
N GLY A 14 -38.46 -5.22 26.01
CA GLY A 14 -37.32 -6.00 25.52
C GLY A 14 -37.48 -6.35 24.04
N MET A 15 -36.38 -6.32 23.28
CA MET A 15 -36.35 -6.90 21.93
C MET A 15 -36.57 -8.41 22.01
N THR A 16 -37.31 -8.94 21.04
CA THR A 16 -37.51 -10.39 20.95
C THR A 16 -36.26 -11.07 20.42
N LEU A 17 -36.01 -12.32 20.84
CA LEU A 17 -34.88 -13.11 20.33
C LEU A 17 -34.95 -13.31 18.81
N ILE A 18 -36.16 -13.38 18.25
CA ILE A 18 -36.36 -13.56 16.81
C ILE A 18 -36.00 -12.31 16.00
N GLU A 19 -36.26 -11.10 16.53
CA GLU A 19 -35.82 -9.85 15.91
C GLU A 19 -34.29 -9.76 15.89
N LEU A 20 -33.65 -10.10 17.01
CA LEU A 20 -32.19 -10.11 17.09
C LEU A 20 -31.58 -11.19 16.16
N LEU A 21 -32.24 -12.34 16.03
CA LEU A 21 -31.84 -13.41 15.12
C LEU A 21 -31.96 -13.01 13.64
N ALA A 22 -33.04 -12.33 13.25
CA ALA A 22 -33.20 -11.85 11.88
C ALA A 22 -32.09 -10.86 11.47
N VAL A 23 -31.70 -9.96 12.38
CA VAL A 23 -30.65 -8.95 12.13
C VAL A 23 -29.28 -9.59 11.92
N ILE A 24 -28.88 -10.54 12.78
CA ILE A 24 -27.57 -11.20 12.63
C ILE A 24 -27.48 -12.03 11.35
N VAL A 25 -28.59 -12.63 10.89
CA VAL A 25 -28.64 -13.38 9.62
C VAL A 25 -28.40 -12.43 8.44
N ILE A 26 -29.03 -11.25 8.44
CA ILE A 26 -28.82 -10.25 7.39
C ILE A 26 -27.37 -9.76 7.40
N ILE A 27 -26.81 -9.43 8.57
CA ILE A 27 -25.40 -9.01 8.69
C ILE A 27 -24.45 -10.11 8.24
N ALA A 28 -24.73 -11.38 8.55
CA ALA A 28 -23.90 -12.52 8.14
C ALA A 28 -23.85 -12.67 6.61
N ILE A 29 -24.97 -12.52 5.92
CA ILE A 29 -25.04 -12.59 4.45
C ILE A 29 -24.24 -11.43 3.83
N ILE A 30 -24.43 -10.19 4.34
CA ILE A 30 -23.68 -9.02 3.86
C ILE A 30 -22.18 -9.20 4.10
N ALA A 31 -21.80 -9.64 5.30
CA ALA A 31 -20.40 -9.85 5.67
C ALA A 31 -19.72 -10.92 4.81
N ALA A 32 -20.42 -12.01 4.47
CA ALA A 32 -19.88 -13.07 3.62
C ALA A 32 -19.43 -12.57 2.24
N ILE A 33 -20.12 -11.59 1.65
CA ILE A 33 -19.77 -10.99 0.35
C ILE A 33 -18.80 -9.82 0.52
N ALA A 34 -19.02 -8.98 1.54
CA ALA A 34 -18.26 -7.76 1.74
C ALA A 34 -16.79 -8.01 2.16
N ILE A 35 -16.53 -8.97 3.05
CA ILE A 35 -15.18 -9.25 3.56
C ILE A 35 -14.19 -9.60 2.44
N PRO A 36 -14.44 -10.60 1.56
CA PRO A 36 -13.49 -10.93 0.50
C PRO A 36 -13.34 -9.79 -0.52
N ALA A 37 -14.42 -9.05 -0.81
CA ALA A 37 -14.35 -7.92 -1.74
C ALA A 37 -13.48 -6.78 -1.22
N ILE A 38 -13.61 -6.43 0.07
CA ILE A 38 -12.82 -5.37 0.71
C ILE A 38 -11.33 -5.75 0.80
N GLY A 39 -11.01 -7.01 1.09
CA GLY A 39 -9.63 -7.50 1.13
C GLY A 39 -8.87 -7.23 -0.17
N ASN A 40 -9.46 -7.58 -1.31
CA ASN A 40 -8.86 -7.36 -2.63
C ASN A 40 -8.69 -5.86 -2.94
N ILE A 41 -9.63 -5.01 -2.54
CA ILE A 41 -9.52 -3.55 -2.73
C ILE A 41 -8.35 -2.98 -1.93
N ILE A 42 -8.19 -3.41 -0.68
CA ILE A 42 -7.10 -2.95 0.19
C ILE A 42 -5.75 -3.38 -0.39
N ASP A 43 -5.61 -4.64 -0.79
CA ASP A 43 -4.34 -5.13 -1.35
C ASP A 43 -4.02 -4.45 -2.68
N ASN A 44 -5.01 -4.22 -3.55
CA ASN A 44 -4.80 -3.43 -4.77
C ASN A 44 -4.38 -1.98 -4.47
N SER A 45 -4.95 -1.35 -3.45
CA SER A 45 -4.56 0.00 -3.04
C SER A 45 -3.12 0.03 -2.52
N ARG A 46 -2.70 -1.00 -1.77
CA ARG A 46 -1.32 -1.11 -1.26
C ARG A 46 -0.32 -1.34 -2.38
N ASN A 47 -0.60 -2.27 -3.29
CA ASN A 47 0.26 -2.54 -4.44
C ASN A 47 0.41 -1.29 -5.32
N GLY A 48 -0.68 -0.52 -5.50
CA GLY A 48 -0.64 0.77 -6.19
C GLY A 48 0.20 1.82 -5.47
N ALA A 49 0.14 1.88 -4.13
CA ALA A 49 0.98 2.78 -3.33
C ALA A 49 2.46 2.43 -3.46
N VAL A 50 2.84 1.16 -3.30
CA VAL A 50 4.24 0.71 -3.45
C VAL A 50 4.78 1.06 -4.85
N ARG A 51 3.98 0.85 -5.90
CA ARG A 51 4.37 1.26 -7.26
C ARG A 51 4.61 2.77 -7.33
N ALA A 52 3.71 3.56 -6.76
CA ALA A 52 3.85 5.01 -6.75
C ALA A 52 5.13 5.45 -6.02
N ASP A 53 5.51 4.78 -4.93
CA ASP A 53 6.77 5.05 -4.22
C ASP A 53 7.98 4.82 -5.14
N PHE A 54 8.02 3.73 -5.91
CA PHE A 54 9.08 3.49 -6.89
C PHE A 54 9.09 4.55 -8.02
N GLN A 55 7.93 5.04 -8.46
CA GLN A 55 7.85 6.11 -9.45
C GLN A 55 8.40 7.44 -8.89
N GLN A 56 8.11 7.74 -7.63
CA GLN A 56 8.69 8.89 -6.93
C GLN A 56 10.21 8.76 -6.79
N ALA A 57 10.72 7.55 -6.51
CA ALA A 57 12.15 7.29 -6.47
C ALA A 57 12.84 7.58 -7.81
N ILE A 58 12.23 7.24 -8.95
CA ILE A 58 12.76 7.62 -10.28
C ILE A 58 12.80 9.15 -10.44
N ALA A 59 11.76 9.86 -10.00
CA ALA A 59 11.73 11.32 -10.08
C ALA A 59 12.82 11.96 -9.22
N ALA A 60 13.02 11.45 -7.99
CA ALA A 60 14.08 11.89 -7.09
C ALA A 60 15.48 11.61 -7.67
N ALA A 61 15.70 10.42 -8.24
CA ALA A 61 16.96 10.08 -8.91
C ALA A 61 17.24 10.99 -10.13
N SER A 62 16.20 11.38 -10.88
CA SER A 62 16.32 12.33 -11.97
C SER A 62 16.76 13.72 -11.50
N LEU A 63 16.18 14.17 -10.37
CA LEU A 63 16.55 15.46 -9.76
C LEU A 63 17.99 15.41 -9.21
N TYR A 64 18.34 14.35 -8.49
CA TYR A 64 19.71 14.09 -8.02
C TYR A 64 20.71 14.12 -9.17
N LYS A 65 20.40 13.46 -10.30
CA LYS A 65 21.27 13.45 -11.48
C LYS A 65 21.40 14.83 -12.11
N THR A 66 20.32 15.61 -12.13
CA THR A 66 20.34 16.98 -12.66
C THR A 66 21.28 17.88 -11.84
N GLU A 67 21.34 17.69 -10.52
CA GLU A 67 22.20 18.48 -9.63
C GLU A 67 23.65 17.99 -9.61
N THR A 68 23.87 16.67 -9.52
CA THR A 68 25.21 16.08 -9.32
C THR A 68 25.88 15.60 -10.60
N GLY A 69 25.14 15.53 -11.71
CA GLY A 69 25.61 15.04 -13.01
C GLY A 69 25.70 13.52 -13.14
N SER A 70 25.34 12.75 -12.10
CA SER A 70 25.42 11.29 -12.09
C SER A 70 24.21 10.66 -11.39
N LEU A 71 23.88 9.41 -11.71
CA LEU A 71 22.85 8.69 -10.96
C LEU A 71 23.32 8.42 -9.52
N PRO A 72 22.41 8.42 -8.55
CA PRO A 72 22.73 8.06 -7.18
C PRO A 72 23.17 6.59 -7.12
N ALA A 73 24.33 6.34 -6.53
CA ALA A 73 24.93 5.02 -6.39
C ALA A 73 25.62 4.91 -5.02
N GLY A 74 24.93 4.28 -4.07
CA GLY A 74 25.46 3.94 -2.75
C GLY A 74 26.25 2.62 -2.74
N THR A 75 26.74 2.23 -1.57
CA THR A 75 27.41 0.93 -1.38
C THR A 75 26.42 -0.23 -1.50
N ASP A 76 25.17 0.02 -1.14
CA ASP A 76 24.03 -0.88 -1.33
C ASP A 76 22.75 -0.08 -1.69
N ASN A 77 21.63 -0.81 -1.83
CA ASN A 77 20.35 -0.24 -2.22
C ASN A 77 19.74 0.67 -1.13
N ALA A 78 20.02 0.44 0.15
CA ALA A 78 19.52 1.27 1.25
C ALA A 78 20.31 2.58 1.32
N ASP A 79 21.63 2.52 1.13
CA ASP A 79 22.48 3.69 1.01
C ASP A 79 22.09 4.55 -0.21
N THR A 80 21.76 3.91 -1.33
CA THR A 80 21.29 4.61 -2.53
C THR A 80 19.95 5.31 -2.28
N LEU A 81 19.05 4.71 -1.48
CA LEU A 81 17.80 5.34 -1.05
C LEU A 81 18.07 6.56 -0.16
N ASN A 82 19.03 6.47 0.76
CA ASN A 82 19.41 7.61 1.62
C ASN A 82 19.98 8.78 0.80
N LEU A 83 20.74 8.48 -0.26
CA LEU A 83 21.35 9.51 -1.11
C LEU A 83 20.33 10.36 -1.87
N ILE A 84 19.15 9.80 -2.17
CA ILE A 84 18.03 10.54 -2.77
C ILE A 84 17.06 11.11 -1.73
N GLY A 85 17.32 10.93 -0.43
CA GLY A 85 16.40 11.32 0.65
C GLY A 85 16.06 12.81 0.64
N ASP A 86 17.02 13.68 0.30
CA ASP A 86 16.78 15.14 0.20
C ASP A 86 15.92 15.53 -1.01
N TYR A 87 15.74 14.60 -1.96
CA TYR A 87 14.99 14.78 -3.20
C TYR A 87 13.65 14.05 -3.19
N LEU A 88 13.30 13.43 -2.06
CA LEU A 88 12.12 12.61 -1.87
C LEU A 88 11.31 13.19 -0.70
N ASP A 89 10.00 13.36 -0.87
CA ASP A 89 9.14 13.89 0.21
C ASP A 89 8.93 12.85 1.32
N ASP A 90 8.74 11.58 0.91
CA ASP A 90 8.67 10.43 1.80
C ASP A 90 9.20 9.18 1.08
N ALA A 91 9.96 8.35 1.80
CA ALA A 91 10.39 7.05 1.28
C ALA A 91 9.25 6.02 1.24
N GLY A 92 8.16 6.29 1.97
CA GLY A 92 6.97 5.45 1.97
C GLY A 92 7.30 4.02 2.38
N SER A 93 7.02 3.08 1.49
CA SER A 93 7.28 1.65 1.73
C SER A 93 8.65 1.17 1.26
N LEU A 94 9.48 2.03 0.64
CA LEU A 94 10.77 1.64 0.07
C LEU A 94 11.77 1.25 1.17
N THR A 95 12.48 0.16 0.94
CA THR A 95 13.58 -0.32 1.81
C THR A 95 14.94 -0.22 1.13
N GLY A 96 14.98 -0.12 -0.19
CA GLY A 96 16.20 0.15 -0.94
C GLY A 96 15.91 0.25 -2.44
N VAL A 97 16.70 1.05 -3.14
CA VAL A 97 16.57 1.27 -4.58
C VAL A 97 17.93 1.25 -5.26
N ALA A 98 17.94 0.90 -6.53
CA ALA A 98 19.10 0.98 -7.42
C ALA A 98 18.63 1.55 -8.75
N PHE A 99 19.45 2.42 -9.34
CA PHE A 99 19.10 3.11 -10.57
C PHE A 99 20.08 2.76 -11.68
N THR A 100 19.54 2.48 -12.85
CA THR A 100 20.31 2.32 -14.10
C THR A 100 19.77 3.28 -15.14
N GLU A 101 20.59 3.61 -16.14
CA GLU A 101 20.13 4.40 -17.29
C GLU A 101 20.33 3.59 -18.57
N THR A 102 19.23 3.33 -19.25
CA THR A 102 19.22 2.62 -20.53
C THR A 102 18.61 3.54 -21.57
N SER A 103 19.36 3.85 -22.62
CA SER A 103 18.90 4.70 -23.74
C SER A 103 18.31 6.05 -23.31
N GLY A 104 18.89 6.69 -22.28
CA GLY A 104 18.45 8.00 -21.77
C GLY A 104 17.21 7.97 -20.86
N SER A 105 16.73 6.78 -20.50
CA SER A 105 15.65 6.60 -19.51
C SER A 105 16.21 6.03 -18.22
N ILE A 106 15.81 6.60 -17.08
CA ILE A 106 16.14 6.08 -15.76
C ILE A 106 15.21 4.91 -15.44
N GLU A 107 15.81 3.81 -15.03
CA GLU A 107 15.17 2.59 -14.60
C GLU A 107 15.45 2.38 -13.11
N VAL A 108 14.48 1.81 -12.39
CA VAL A 108 14.61 1.48 -10.97
C VAL A 108 14.47 -0.01 -10.74
N ALA A 109 15.35 -0.55 -9.90
CA ALA A 109 15.23 -1.84 -9.23
C ALA A 109 15.27 -1.59 -7.72
N GLY A 110 14.83 -2.54 -6.91
CA GLY A 110 14.85 -2.35 -5.47
C GLY A 110 13.79 -3.13 -4.72
N SER A 111 13.63 -2.81 -3.44
CA SER A 111 12.70 -3.47 -2.53
C SER A 111 11.85 -2.47 -1.75
N ALA A 112 10.64 -2.91 -1.42
CA ALA A 112 9.69 -2.20 -0.58
C ALA A 112 8.94 -3.18 0.32
N THR A 113 8.46 -2.74 1.48
CA THR A 113 7.70 -3.56 2.42
C THR A 113 6.37 -2.91 2.78
N SER A 114 5.26 -3.62 2.56
CA SER A 114 3.92 -3.16 2.93
C SER A 114 3.10 -4.31 3.50
N ASN A 115 2.43 -4.08 4.64
CA ASN A 115 1.63 -5.07 5.36
C ASN A 115 2.35 -6.43 5.61
N GLY A 116 3.66 -6.38 5.91
CA GLY A 116 4.49 -7.57 6.15
C GLY A 116 4.86 -8.38 4.89
N LYS A 117 4.49 -7.91 3.69
CA LYS A 117 4.92 -8.46 2.40
C LYS A 117 6.08 -7.62 1.83
N THR A 118 7.07 -8.29 1.25
CA THR A 118 8.20 -7.65 0.56
C THR A 118 7.99 -7.71 -0.95
N TYR A 119 8.09 -6.56 -1.60
CA TYR A 119 8.00 -6.36 -3.04
C TYR A 119 9.40 -6.09 -3.55
N THR A 120 9.85 -6.83 -4.55
CA THR A 120 11.17 -6.62 -5.14
C THR A 120 11.04 -6.52 -6.66
N ILE A 121 11.68 -5.50 -7.20
CA ILE A 121 11.86 -5.29 -8.63
C ILE A 121 13.30 -5.71 -8.93
N VAL A 122 13.46 -6.87 -9.58
CA VAL A 122 14.78 -7.46 -9.84
C VAL A 122 15.33 -6.98 -11.18
N THR A 123 14.48 -6.87 -12.18
CA THR A 123 14.80 -6.26 -13.48
C THR A 123 14.51 -4.76 -13.41
N PRO A 124 15.48 -3.89 -13.69
CA PRO A 124 15.24 -2.45 -13.68
C PRO A 124 14.10 -2.06 -14.64
N LEU A 125 13.15 -1.26 -14.14
CA LEU A 125 11.99 -0.82 -14.91
C LEU A 125 11.96 0.70 -15.03
N THR A 126 11.60 1.19 -16.21
CA THR A 126 11.27 2.61 -16.42
C THR A 126 9.96 2.97 -15.74
N ASN A 127 9.68 4.27 -15.59
CA ASN A 127 8.39 4.74 -15.08
C ASN A 127 7.18 4.19 -15.88
N SER A 128 7.33 4.08 -17.21
CA SER A 128 6.33 3.46 -18.08
C SER A 128 6.23 1.94 -17.89
N GLY A 129 7.33 1.26 -17.59
CA GLY A 129 7.34 -0.15 -17.21
C GLY A 129 6.56 -0.39 -15.92
N LEU A 130 6.82 0.43 -14.89
CA LEU A 130 6.08 0.41 -13.63
C LEU A 130 4.57 0.57 -13.84
N GLY A 131 4.16 1.52 -14.67
CA GLY A 131 2.75 1.80 -14.95
C GLY A 131 2.01 0.68 -15.70
N GLN A 132 2.72 -0.21 -16.40
CA GLN A 132 2.13 -1.32 -17.14
C GLN A 132 1.94 -2.59 -16.30
N ILE A 133 2.58 -2.68 -15.14
CA ILE A 133 2.39 -3.82 -14.25
C ILE A 133 0.97 -3.74 -13.68
N GLU A 134 0.19 -4.81 -13.82
CA GLU A 134 -1.11 -4.90 -13.17
C GLU A 134 -0.94 -5.08 -11.65
N ASN A 135 -1.84 -4.52 -10.83
CA ASN A 135 -1.72 -4.62 -9.37
C ASN A 135 -1.72 -6.07 -8.87
N SER A 136 -2.40 -6.99 -9.55
CA SER A 136 -2.40 -8.42 -9.27
C SER A 136 -1.06 -9.11 -9.55
N ASN A 137 -0.23 -8.51 -10.42
CA ASN A 137 1.09 -9.05 -10.79
C ASN A 137 2.20 -8.42 -9.93
N PHE A 138 1.86 -7.38 -9.17
CA PHE A 138 2.74 -6.74 -8.19
C PHE A 138 2.57 -7.45 -6.83
N GLU A 139 2.73 -8.77 -6.78
CA GLU A 139 2.60 -9.59 -5.57
C GLU A 139 3.94 -10.26 -5.19
N GLY A 140 4.88 -9.47 -4.69
CA GLY A 140 6.06 -9.98 -3.99
C GLY A 140 7.20 -10.58 -4.84
N SER A 141 8.40 -10.46 -4.26
CA SER A 141 9.76 -10.93 -4.65
C SER A 141 10.29 -10.79 -6.08
N ASP A 142 9.52 -10.91 -7.15
CA ASP A 142 10.13 -10.98 -8.49
C ASP A 142 9.22 -10.42 -9.56
N ILE A 143 9.19 -9.10 -9.64
CA ILE A 143 8.53 -8.38 -10.72
C ILE A 143 9.54 -8.27 -11.88
N LYS A 144 9.14 -8.78 -13.05
CA LYS A 144 9.93 -8.80 -14.30
C LYS A 144 9.69 -7.54 -15.14
#